data_AF-A0A8W8HXT0-F1
#
_entry.id   AF-A0A8W8HXT0-F1
#
_cell.length_a   1.000
_cell.length_b   1.000
_cell.length_c   1.000
_cell.angle_alpha   90.00
_cell.angle_beta   90.00
_cell.angle_gamma   90.00
#
_symmetry.space_group_name_H-M   'P 1'
#
loop_
_entity.id
_entity.type
_entity.pdbx_description
1 polymer ?
#
loop_
_entity_poly.entity_id
_entity_poly.type
_entity_poly.pdbx_seq_one_letter_code
_entity_poly.pdbx_strand_id
1 'polypeptide(L)' 'MFRKKSVKGDVHTELQCSVRFLDDSEPQSLSFKKETPGQELFDQVCNKLNLVEKDYFGLRYVEDKQRVY' A
#
# COMPACT_ATOMS: atom_id res chain seq x y z
N MET A 1 0.47 -29.24 -13.92
CA MET A 1 0.19 -29.31 -12.48
C MET A 1 0.43 -27.93 -11.88
N PHE A 2 -0.60 -27.12 -11.69
CA PHE A 2 -0.47 -25.80 -11.07
C PHE A 2 -1.17 -25.86 -9.71
N ARG A 3 -0.40 -25.88 -8.61
CA ARG A 3 -0.95 -25.80 -7.26
C ARG A 3 -1.51 -24.40 -7.07
N LYS A 4 -2.80 -24.25 -7.30
CA LYS A 4 -3.57 -23.13 -6.75
C LYS A 4 -3.50 -23.30 -5.23
N LYS A 5 -2.64 -22.53 -4.55
CA LYS A 5 -2.73 -22.44 -3.08
C LYS A 5 -4.04 -21.71 -2.79
N SER A 6 -5.08 -22.48 -2.54
CA SER A 6 -6.29 -22.03 -1.87
C SER A 6 -5.87 -21.62 -0.46
N VAL A 7 -5.66 -20.32 -0.24
CA VAL A 7 -5.46 -19.79 1.10
C VAL A 7 -6.84 -19.73 1.73
N LYS A 8 -7.09 -20.68 2.63
CA LYS A 8 -8.22 -20.64 3.57
C LYS A 8 -8.25 -19.26 4.21
N GLY A 9 -9.44 -18.67 4.28
CA GLY A 9 -9.65 -17.36 4.89
C GLY A 9 -9.18 -17.35 6.34
N ASP A 10 -7.97 -16.84 6.55
CA ASP A 10 -7.45 -16.45 7.85
C ASP A 10 -7.85 -15.00 8.08
N VAL A 11 -8.49 -14.74 9.22
CA VAL A 11 -8.83 -13.41 9.76
C VAL A 11 -7.58 -12.52 9.95
N HIS A 12 -6.39 -13.06 9.65
CA HIS A 12 -5.08 -12.42 9.70
C HIS A 12 -4.42 -12.29 8.32
N THR A 13 -5.20 -11.96 7.27
CA THR A 13 -4.59 -11.67 5.95
C THR A 13 -3.95 -10.29 5.98
N GLU A 14 -2.63 -10.27 6.17
CA GLU A 14 -1.81 -9.07 6.02
C GLU A 14 -1.53 -8.84 4.53
N LEU A 15 -1.82 -7.63 4.06
CA LEU A 15 -1.63 -7.18 2.69
C LEU A 15 -0.37 -6.31 2.63
N GLN A 16 0.42 -6.48 1.58
CA GLN A 16 1.55 -5.61 1.28
C GLN A 16 1.20 -4.60 0.19
N CYS A 17 1.58 -3.34 0.39
CA CYS A 17 1.54 -2.27 -0.60
C CYS A 17 2.92 -1.61 -0.69
N SER A 18 3.35 -1.30 -1.91
CA SER A 18 4.55 -0.49 -2.16
C SER A 18 4.13 0.93 -2.52
N VAL A 19 4.65 1.92 -1.80
CA VAL A 19 4.37 3.34 -2.00
C VAL A 19 5.54 3.99 -2.70
N ARG A 20 5.26 4.65 -3.84
CA ARG A 20 6.23 5.47 -4.57
C ARG A 20 6.10 6.93 -4.13
N PHE A 21 7.23 7.55 -3.80
CA PHE A 21 7.29 8.94 -3.34
C PHE A 21 7.52 9.91 -4.49
N LEU A 22 7.32 11.20 -4.21
CA LEU A 22 7.43 12.28 -5.20
C LEU A 22 8.88 12.69 -5.49
N ASP A 23 9.82 12.32 -4.61
CA ASP A 23 11.24 12.65 -4.68
C ASP A 23 12.09 11.55 -5.35
N ASP A 24 11.44 10.57 -5.98
CA ASP A 24 12.07 9.40 -6.60
C ASP A 24 12.94 8.55 -5.63
N SER A 25 12.71 8.68 -4.32
CA SER A 25 13.32 7.79 -3.33
C SER A 25 12.80 6.35 -3.46
N GLU A 26 13.53 5.41 -2.85
CA GLU A 26 13.20 3.99 -2.95
C GLU A 26 11.75 3.72 -2.48
N PRO A 27 10.94 2.98 -3.25
CA PRO A 27 9.57 2.70 -2.88
C PRO A 27 9.49 1.93 -1.56
N GLN A 28 8.67 2.43 -0.64
CA GLN A 28 8.54 1.80 0.67
C GLN A 28 7.45 0.73 0.68
N SER A 29 7.81 -0.47 1.14
CA SER A 29 6.83 -1.54 1.38
C SER A 29 6.18 -1.39 2.77
N LEU A 30 4.85 -1.46 2.80
CA LEU A 30 4.01 -1.36 3.98
C LEU A 30 3.08 -2.57 4.07
N SER A 31 2.92 -3.08 5.29
CA SER A 31 2.00 -4.16 5.62
C SER A 31 0.80 -3.61 6.38
N PHE A 32 -0.41 -4.05 6.02
CA PHE A 32 -1.65 -3.61 6.67
C PHE A 32 -2.69 -4.72 6.65
N LYS A 33 -3.70 -4.63 7.53
CA LYS A 33 -4.82 -5.56 7.52
C LYS A 33 -5.80 -5.14 6.43
N LYS A 34 -6.53 -6.10 5.86
CA LYS A 34 -7.59 -5.80 4.88
C LYS A 34 -8.62 -4.78 5.36
N GLU A 35 -8.85 -4.72 6.67
CA GLU A 35 -9.84 -3.86 7.33
C GLU A 35 -9.28 -2.48 7.69
N THR A 36 -7.97 -2.27 7.52
CA THR A 36 -7.30 -1.00 7.83
C THR A 36 -7.85 0.11 6.92
N PRO A 37 -8.36 1.22 7.49
CA PRO A 37 -8.80 2.37 6.72
C PRO A 37 -7.66 2.98 5.91
N GLY A 38 -7.97 3.50 4.72
CA GLY A 38 -6.96 4.17 3.88
C GLY A 38 -6.29 5.37 4.57
N GLN A 39 -7.01 6.04 5.47
CA GLN A 39 -6.48 7.13 6.29
C GLN A 39 -5.34 6.66 7.21
N GLU A 40 -5.50 5.52 7.88
CA GLU A 40 -4.46 4.97 8.76
C GLU A 40 -3.22 4.55 7.97
N LEU A 41 -3.41 4.02 6.75
CA LEU A 41 -2.30 3.71 5.84
C LEU A 41 -1.55 4.98 5.43
N PHE A 42 -2.27 6.03 5.05
CA PHE A 42 -1.67 7.32 4.72
C PHE A 42 -0.96 7.96 5.92
N ASP A 43 -1.56 7.90 7.12
CA ASP A 43 -0.92 8.41 8.34
C ASP A 43 0.39 7.69 8.65
N GLN A 44 0.44 6.36 8.45
CA GLN A 44 1.69 5.61 8.59
C GLN A 44 2.78 6.08 7.61
N VAL A 45 2.41 6.37 6.36
CA VAL A 45 3.34 6.94 5.37
C VAL A 45 3.86 8.30 5.85
N CYS A 46 2.97 9.22 6.20
CA CYS A 46 3.35 10.56 6.64
C CYS A 46 4.23 10.52 7.89
N ASN A 47 3.92 9.65 8.85
CA ASN A 47 4.72 9.50 10.07
C ASN A 47 6.13 9.00 9.76
N LYS A 48 6.32 8.14 8.75
CA LYS A 48 7.65 7.67 8.33
C LYS A 48 8.46 8.71 7.56
N LEU A 49 7.78 9.60 6.84
CA LEU A 49 8.40 10.72 6.14
C LEU A 49 8.60 11.95 7.03
N ASN A 50 8.19 11.88 8.31
CA ASN A 50 8.10 13.02 9.21
C ASN A 50 7.33 14.20 8.60
N LEU A 51 6.27 13.91 7.83
CA LEU A 51 5.47 14.91 7.14
C LEU A 51 4.45 15.54 8.09
N VAL A 52 4.61 16.84 8.33
CA VAL A 52 3.77 17.62 9.24
C VAL A 52 2.48 18.08 8.55
N GLU A 53 2.58 18.60 7.33
CA GLU A 53 1.44 19.19 6.60
C GLU A 53 0.73 18.14 5.73
N LYS A 54 0.04 17.19 6.38
CA LYS A 54 -0.60 16.04 5.71
C LYS A 54 -1.75 16.41 4.77
N ASP A 55 -2.43 17.53 5.04
CA ASP A 55 -3.63 17.96 4.31
C ASP A 55 -3.38 18.30 2.83
N TYR A 56 -2.12 18.49 2.44
CA TYR A 56 -1.74 18.76 1.06
C TYR A 56 -1.49 17.50 0.22
N PHE A 57 -1.41 16.33 0.86
CA PHE A 57 -0.98 15.10 0.23
C PHE A 57 -2.05 14.02 0.31
N GLY A 58 -1.90 12.99 -0.51
CA GLY A 58 -2.77 11.82 -0.50
C GLY A 58 -2.15 10.67 -1.28
N LEU A 59 -2.76 9.49 -1.17
CA LEU A 59 -2.32 8.31 -1.90
C LEU A 59 -3.19 8.09 -3.14
N ARG A 60 -2.53 7.76 -4.26
CA ARG A 60 -3.18 7.32 -5.49
C ARG A 60 -2.83 5.87 -5.75
N TYR A 61 -3.85 5.01 -5.83
CA TYR A 61 -3.67 3.65 -6.32
C TYR A 61 -3.39 3.67 -7.82
N VAL A 62 -2.39 2.90 -8.26
CA VAL A 62 -2.08 2.68 -9.67
C VAL A 62 -2.39 1.24 -10.00
N GLU A 63 -3.39 1.01 -10.84
CA GLU A 63 -3.73 -0.34 -11.31
C GLU A 63 -2.71 -0.79 -12.37
N ASP A 64 -2.21 -2.02 -12.26
CA ASP A 64 -1.20 -2.58 -13.19
C ASP A 64 -1.73 -2.80 -14.62
N LYS A 65 -3.03 -2.56 -14.87
CA LYS A 65 -3.71 -2.82 -16.14
C LYS A 65 -3.34 -1.87 -17.30
N GLN A 66 -2.42 -0.93 -17.12
CA GLN A 66 -1.98 0.00 -18.18
C GLN A 66 -0.68 -0.38 -18.91
N ARG A 67 -0.21 -1.64 -18.81
CA ARG A 67 0.88 -2.16 -19.67
C ARG A 67 0.37 -3.07 -20.80
N VAL A 68 -0.63 -2.63 -21.57
CA VAL A 68 -0.94 -3.24 -22.88
C VAL A 68 -1.43 -2.15 -23.85
N TYR A 69 -0.51 -1.46 -24.48
CA TYR A 69 -0.67 -0.90 -25.83
C TYR A 69 0.64 -1.13 -26.58
#